data_AF-A0A9W7G2B6-F1
#
_entry.id   AF-A0A9W7G2B6-F1
#
_cell.length_a   1.000
_cell.length_b   1.000
_cell.length_c   1.000
_cell.angle_alpha   90.00
_cell.angle_beta   90.00
_cell.angle_gamma   90.00
#
_symmetry.space_group_name_H-M   'P 1'
#
loop_
_entity.id
_entity.type
_entity.pdbx_description
1 polymer ?
#
loop_
_entity_poly.entity_id
_entity_poly.type
_entity_poly.pdbx_seq_one_letter_code
_entity_poly.pdbx_strand_id
1 'polypeptide(L)'
;MTSRGVKDTSDDTRVYFKIGEYGIAVVAGIIVGKTEEGGGDLIIPLNGYVLKFKDAEKTDLGDKVVWVSPSSTPDLKIMNGMQGGPIVLSAGVVNVNKSDEDFNGTAPPVTFSQDETFDSNLLPRMVAGVDKDDYVILAAVDGRDIERPGMTLKMCGELMKCLGCVYALNLDGGSSKRMIVGGQVMDNTSTEVRGGGESKDGGERVRGLKTAIVIRRREEDR
;
A
#
# COMPACT_ATOMS: atom_id res chain seq x y z
N MET A 1 13.51 2.55 -12.27
CA MET A 1 14.39 3.74 -12.40
C MET A 1 13.89 4.81 -11.42
N THR A 2 14.79 5.17 -10.50
CA THR A 2 14.74 6.18 -9.42
C THR A 2 13.53 7.12 -9.31
N SER A 3 12.73 6.93 -8.25
CA SER A 3 11.92 7.99 -7.62
C SER A 3 12.85 9.04 -7.00
N ARG A 4 12.97 10.21 -7.63
CA ARG A 4 13.55 11.44 -7.09
C ARG A 4 12.46 12.49 -7.20
N GLY A 5 12.08 13.27 -6.20
CA GLY A 5 12.61 13.56 -4.88
C GLY A 5 11.94 14.88 -4.51
N VAL A 6 11.16 14.91 -3.43
CA VAL A 6 10.64 16.16 -2.86
C VAL A 6 11.86 17.03 -2.54
N LYS A 7 11.95 18.20 -3.16
CA LYS A 7 13.06 19.13 -2.93
C LYS A 7 12.65 20.02 -1.75
N ASP A 8 13.24 19.76 -0.59
CA ASP A 8 13.11 20.65 0.56
C ASP A 8 14.06 21.84 0.35
N THR A 9 13.50 23.00 0.02
CA THR A 9 14.24 24.26 -0.10
C THR A 9 13.92 25.10 1.12
N SER A 10 14.93 25.27 1.97
CA SER A 10 14.88 25.60 3.41
C SER A 10 14.39 27.01 3.80
N ASP A 11 13.42 27.59 3.09
CA ASP A 11 12.61 28.74 3.54
C ASP A 11 11.23 28.79 2.86
N ASP A 12 10.95 27.84 1.96
CA ASP A 12 9.67 27.74 1.26
C ASP A 12 8.95 26.47 1.73
N THR A 13 7.98 26.64 2.63
CA THR A 13 7.12 25.55 3.14
C THR A 13 6.21 24.92 2.07
N ARG A 14 6.27 25.42 0.82
CA ARG A 14 5.48 24.90 -0.29
C ARG A 14 6.02 23.57 -0.76
N VAL A 15 5.10 22.62 -0.93
CA VAL A 15 5.40 21.33 -1.54
C VAL A 15 5.27 21.48 -3.05
N TYR A 16 6.38 21.28 -3.74
CA TYR A 16 6.42 21.24 -5.19
C TYR A 16 6.22 19.82 -5.70
N PHE A 17 5.34 19.67 -6.68
CA PHE A 17 5.09 18.43 -7.38
C PHE A 17 5.75 18.49 -8.76
N LYS A 18 6.76 17.64 -8.95
CA LYS A 18 7.44 17.48 -10.25
C LYS A 18 6.61 16.58 -11.14
N ILE A 19 5.97 17.16 -12.15
CA ILE A 19 5.02 16.43 -12.99
C ILE A 19 5.74 15.79 -14.17
N GLY A 20 6.73 16.50 -14.74
CA GLY A 20 7.46 16.06 -15.93
C GLY A 20 6.60 15.88 -17.19
N GLU A 21 5.31 16.18 -17.07
CA GLU A 21 4.20 16.01 -18.02
C GLU A 21 3.19 17.14 -17.74
N TYR A 22 2.06 17.13 -18.44
CA TYR A 22 1.00 18.12 -18.21
C TYR A 22 0.34 17.95 -16.85
N GLY A 23 0.07 19.05 -16.16
CA GLY A 23 -0.70 19.02 -14.92
C GLY A 23 -1.38 20.34 -14.61
N ILE A 24 -2.36 20.27 -13.72
CA ILE A 24 -3.15 21.43 -13.26
C ILE A 24 -3.19 21.46 -11.75
N ALA A 25 -3.18 22.66 -11.18
CA ALA A 25 -3.41 22.93 -9.76
C ALA A 25 -4.85 23.43 -9.57
N VAL A 26 -5.56 22.85 -8.61
CA VAL A 26 -6.99 23.09 -8.38
C VAL A 26 -7.21 23.55 -6.95
N VAL A 27 -7.98 24.61 -6.76
CA VAL A 27 -8.42 25.11 -5.44
C VAL A 27 -9.93 25.28 -5.48
N ALA A 28 -10.63 24.71 -4.49
CA ALA A 28 -12.10 24.78 -4.40
C ALA A 28 -12.83 24.37 -5.71
N GLY A 29 -12.28 23.40 -6.44
CA GLY A 29 -12.84 22.93 -7.72
C GLY A 29 -12.59 23.85 -8.91
N ILE A 30 -11.66 24.80 -8.82
CA ILE A 30 -11.30 25.72 -9.91
C ILE A 30 -9.83 25.56 -10.25
N ILE A 31 -9.51 25.52 -11.54
CA ILE A 31 -8.12 25.51 -12.01
C ILE A 31 -7.46 26.87 -11.73
N VAL A 32 -6.41 26.87 -10.93
CA VAL A 32 -5.64 28.08 -10.55
C VAL A 32 -4.21 28.09 -11.09
N GLY A 33 -3.75 26.97 -11.66
CA GLY A 33 -2.45 26.87 -12.30
C GLY A 33 -2.38 25.69 -13.26
N LYS A 34 -1.50 25.77 -14.25
CA LYS A 34 -1.21 24.67 -15.18
C LYS A 34 0.25 24.68 -15.60
N THR A 35 0.81 23.51 -15.92
CA THR A 35 2.13 23.43 -16.55
C THR A 35 2.03 23.76 -18.04
N GLU A 36 3.17 24.07 -18.66
CA GLU A 36 3.29 24.12 -20.11
C GLU A 36 3.24 22.69 -20.71
N GLU A 37 3.07 22.57 -22.03
CA GLU A 37 3.02 21.27 -22.75
C GLU A 37 4.28 20.42 -22.56
N GLY A 38 5.44 21.05 -22.30
CA GLY A 38 6.70 20.37 -21.97
C GLY A 38 6.83 19.95 -20.50
N GLY A 39 5.76 20.15 -19.71
CA GLY A 39 5.73 19.90 -18.27
C GLY A 39 6.37 21.00 -17.44
N GLY A 40 6.31 20.83 -16.12
CA GLY A 40 6.87 21.78 -15.16
C GLY A 40 6.64 21.36 -13.72
N ASP A 41 7.05 22.24 -12.81
CA ASP A 41 6.79 22.09 -11.39
C ASP A 41 5.51 22.86 -11.04
N LEU A 42 4.59 22.22 -10.31
CA LEU A 42 3.44 22.90 -9.72
C LEU A 42 3.54 22.90 -8.21
N ILE A 43 3.12 24.01 -7.60
CA ILE A 43 2.89 24.06 -6.16
C ILE A 43 1.61 23.27 -5.88
N ILE A 44 1.66 22.37 -4.90
CA ILE A 44 0.44 21.76 -4.35
C ILE A 44 -0.23 22.83 -3.46
N PRO A 45 -1.41 23.35 -3.83
CA PRO A 45 -2.06 24.39 -3.03
C PRO A 45 -2.48 23.82 -1.66
N LEU A 46 -2.38 24.63 -0.61
CA LEU A 46 -2.66 24.21 0.77
C LEU A 46 -4.09 23.65 0.96
N ASN A 47 -5.06 24.19 0.23
CA ASN A 47 -6.48 23.83 0.24
C ASN A 47 -6.93 23.26 -1.11
N GLY A 48 -6.01 22.62 -1.81
CA GLY A 48 -6.21 22.16 -3.16
C GLY A 48 -5.49 20.86 -3.44
N TYR A 49 -5.37 20.56 -4.73
CA TYR A 49 -4.69 19.39 -5.21
C TYR A 49 -4.10 19.66 -6.59
N VAL A 50 -3.26 18.75 -7.04
CA VAL A 50 -2.68 18.77 -8.39
C VAL A 50 -3.13 17.51 -9.11
N LEU A 51 -3.61 17.64 -10.34
CA LEU A 51 -3.87 16.52 -11.23
C LEU A 51 -2.77 16.45 -12.28
N LYS A 52 -2.21 15.26 -12.45
CA LYS A 52 -1.22 14.95 -13.48
C LYS A 52 -1.91 14.17 -14.60
N PHE A 53 -1.66 14.56 -15.83
CA PHE A 53 -2.16 13.89 -17.02
C PHE A 53 -0.98 13.44 -17.88
N LYS A 54 -1.14 12.27 -18.49
CA LYS A 54 -0.15 11.73 -19.41
C LYS A 54 -0.04 12.59 -20.68
N ASP A 55 -1.19 13.03 -21.16
CA ASP A 55 -1.33 13.85 -22.35
C ASP A 55 -1.88 15.23 -21.97
N ALA A 56 -1.52 16.26 -22.74
CA ALA A 56 -2.02 17.61 -22.49
C ALA A 56 -3.53 17.68 -22.78
N GLU A 57 -4.29 18.09 -21.78
CA GLU A 57 -5.72 18.32 -21.89
C GLU A 57 -6.00 19.79 -22.19
N LYS A 58 -7.04 20.07 -23.00
CA LYS A 58 -7.49 21.46 -23.20
C LYS A 58 -8.21 21.94 -21.95
N THR A 59 -7.46 22.62 -21.08
CA THR A 59 -8.02 23.30 -19.91
C THR A 59 -7.47 24.72 -19.77
N ASP A 60 -8.33 25.60 -19.28
CA ASP A 60 -8.04 27.00 -19.02
C ASP A 60 -8.11 27.33 -17.53
N LEU A 61 -7.39 28.39 -17.15
CA LEU A 61 -7.47 28.91 -15.79
C LEU A 61 -8.90 29.41 -15.54
N GLY A 62 -9.48 29.04 -14.39
CA GLY A 62 -10.87 29.34 -14.07
C GLY A 62 -11.86 28.23 -14.42
N ASP A 63 -11.45 27.20 -15.17
CA ASP A 63 -12.30 26.06 -15.46
C ASP A 63 -12.70 25.31 -14.18
N LYS A 64 -13.92 24.77 -14.19
CA LYS A 64 -14.45 23.95 -13.08
C LYS A 64 -13.98 22.52 -13.20
N VAL A 65 -13.45 21.99 -12.10
CA VAL A 65 -13.08 20.59 -11.94
C VAL A 65 -14.07 19.94 -10.98
N VAL A 66 -14.78 18.94 -11.47
CA VAL A 66 -15.70 18.12 -10.68
C VAL A 66 -15.10 16.72 -10.58
N TRP A 67 -14.79 16.30 -9.35
CA TRP A 67 -14.44 14.91 -9.08
C TRP A 67 -15.70 14.13 -8.71
N VAL A 68 -16.04 13.15 -9.53
CA VAL A 68 -17.06 12.16 -9.20
C VAL A 68 -16.33 10.92 -8.70
N SER A 69 -16.53 10.56 -7.44
CA SER A 69 -15.94 9.34 -6.90
C SER A 69 -16.40 8.15 -7.75
N PRO A 70 -15.47 7.36 -8.31
CA PRO A 70 -15.83 6.21 -9.13
C PRO A 70 -16.33 5.02 -8.29
N SER A 71 -16.65 5.20 -7.00
CA SER A 71 -17.06 4.08 -6.14
C SER A 71 -18.28 3.39 -6.74
N SER A 72 -18.11 2.13 -7.10
CA SER A 72 -19.17 1.20 -7.49
C SER A 72 -20.19 0.94 -6.38
N THR A 73 -20.00 1.54 -5.20
CA THR A 73 -20.80 1.39 -3.99
C THR A 73 -21.15 2.75 -3.38
N PRO A 74 -22.08 3.51 -3.99
CA PRO A 74 -22.44 4.87 -3.56
C PRO A 74 -22.91 4.98 -2.09
N ASP A 75 -23.36 3.88 -1.50
CA ASP A 75 -23.85 3.84 -0.10
C ASP A 75 -22.77 3.49 0.94
N LEU A 76 -21.56 3.11 0.50
CA LEU A 76 -20.48 2.73 1.42
C LEU A 76 -19.76 3.97 1.96
N LYS A 77 -20.04 4.31 3.23
CA LYS A 77 -19.29 5.34 3.96
C LYS A 77 -17.94 4.77 4.44
N ILE A 78 -16.93 4.81 3.58
CA ILE A 78 -15.57 4.39 3.90
C ILE A 78 -14.85 5.51 4.65
N MET A 79 -14.48 5.26 5.91
CA MET A 79 -13.71 6.21 6.74
C MET A 79 -12.20 5.99 6.63
N ASN A 80 -11.78 4.73 6.46
CA ASN A 80 -10.39 4.31 6.35
C ASN A 80 -10.30 3.21 5.29
N GLY A 81 -9.18 3.14 4.58
CA GLY A 81 -8.90 2.08 3.62
C GLY A 81 -7.41 1.75 3.62
N MET A 82 -7.11 0.47 3.42
CA MET A 82 -5.76 -0.02 3.16
C MET A 82 -5.81 -0.83 1.88
N GLN A 83 -4.99 -0.48 0.91
CA GLN A 83 -4.83 -1.30 -0.29
C GLN A 83 -3.90 -2.48 0.02
N GLY A 84 -4.30 -3.65 -0.45
CA GLY A 84 -3.44 -4.82 -0.51
C GLY A 84 -3.68 -5.56 -1.82
N GLY A 85 -3.45 -6.86 -1.79
CA GLY A 85 -3.76 -7.81 -2.85
C GLY A 85 -2.70 -8.92 -2.95
N PRO A 86 -3.01 -9.98 -3.70
CA PRO A 86 -4.34 -10.25 -4.28
C PRO A 86 -5.36 -10.68 -3.21
N ILE A 87 -6.64 -10.72 -3.58
CA ILE A 87 -7.66 -11.42 -2.82
C ILE A 87 -7.29 -12.90 -2.77
N VAL A 88 -7.33 -13.49 -1.58
CA VAL A 88 -6.99 -14.90 -1.36
C VAL A 88 -8.19 -15.75 -0.97
N LEU A 89 -9.26 -15.10 -0.50
CA LEU A 89 -10.49 -15.72 -0.06
C LEU A 89 -11.66 -14.77 -0.35
N SER A 90 -12.68 -15.26 -1.05
CA SER A 90 -13.89 -14.50 -1.35
C SER A 90 -15.12 -15.36 -1.16
N ALA A 91 -16.08 -14.88 -0.37
CA ALA A 91 -17.30 -15.60 -0.02
C ALA A 91 -17.05 -17.05 0.45
N GLY A 92 -16.01 -17.25 1.28
CA GLY A 92 -15.62 -18.56 1.82
C GLY A 92 -14.94 -19.50 0.82
N VAL A 93 -14.69 -19.04 -0.42
CA VAL A 93 -14.01 -19.78 -1.48
C VAL A 93 -12.59 -19.24 -1.67
N VAL A 94 -11.60 -20.11 -1.50
CA VAL A 94 -10.21 -19.77 -1.79
C VAL A 94 -10.05 -19.64 -3.30
N ASN A 95 -9.78 -18.43 -3.76
CA ASN A 95 -9.57 -18.13 -5.16
C ASN A 95 -8.55 -17.00 -5.26
N VAL A 96 -7.42 -17.26 -5.92
CA VAL A 96 -6.32 -16.31 -6.08
C VAL A 96 -6.22 -15.97 -7.56
N ASN A 97 -6.83 -14.86 -7.98
CA ASN A 97 -6.85 -14.46 -9.39
C ASN A 97 -5.78 -13.39 -9.68
N LYS A 98 -4.54 -13.85 -9.83
CA LYS A 98 -3.39 -12.96 -10.05
C LYS A 98 -3.44 -12.20 -11.37
N SER A 99 -4.05 -12.77 -12.40
CA SER A 99 -4.08 -12.14 -13.72
C SER A 99 -5.03 -10.95 -13.73
N ASP A 100 -6.24 -11.14 -13.20
CA ASP A 100 -7.26 -10.08 -13.18
C ASP A 100 -6.94 -8.99 -12.15
N GLU A 101 -6.19 -9.33 -11.09
CA GLU A 101 -5.74 -8.38 -10.07
C GLU A 101 -4.35 -7.77 -10.33
N ASP A 102 -3.76 -8.02 -11.50
CA ASP A 102 -2.44 -7.51 -11.92
C ASP A 102 -1.28 -7.89 -10.98
N PHE A 103 -1.39 -9.07 -10.34
CA PHE A 103 -0.34 -9.65 -9.50
C PHE A 103 0.53 -10.68 -10.23
N ASN A 104 0.33 -10.90 -11.53
CA ASN A 104 1.15 -11.83 -12.30
C ASN A 104 2.60 -11.32 -12.39
N GLY A 105 3.59 -12.10 -11.93
CA GLY A 105 5.00 -11.68 -11.89
C GLY A 105 5.39 -10.75 -10.73
N THR A 106 4.50 -10.45 -9.78
CA THR A 106 4.76 -9.46 -8.72
C THR A 106 5.22 -10.04 -7.37
N ALA A 107 5.12 -11.36 -7.15
CA ALA A 107 5.74 -11.94 -5.97
C ALA A 107 7.27 -11.89 -6.13
N PRO A 108 8.04 -11.29 -5.22
CA PRO A 108 9.49 -11.30 -5.35
C PRO A 108 9.96 -12.76 -5.30
N PRO A 109 10.59 -13.29 -6.37
CA PRO A 109 11.29 -14.55 -6.29
C PRO A 109 12.41 -14.41 -5.27
N VAL A 110 12.92 -15.56 -4.87
CA VAL A 110 14.16 -15.72 -4.10
C VAL A 110 15.40 -15.05 -4.75
N THR A 111 15.27 -14.44 -5.92
CA THR A 111 16.32 -13.74 -6.68
C THR A 111 15.72 -12.55 -7.45
N PHE A 112 16.56 -11.64 -7.93
CA PHE A 112 16.22 -10.34 -8.54
C PHE A 112 15.39 -10.37 -9.87
N SER A 113 14.56 -11.39 -10.10
CA SER A 113 13.62 -11.49 -11.23
C SER A 113 12.16 -11.23 -10.81
N GLN A 114 11.24 -11.20 -11.78
CA GLN A 114 9.77 -11.19 -11.53
C GLN A 114 9.32 -12.59 -11.07
N ASP A 115 8.16 -12.74 -10.39
CA ASP A 115 7.62 -14.06 -10.01
C ASP A 115 7.38 -14.94 -11.23
N GLU A 116 8.37 -15.74 -11.62
CA GLU A 116 8.23 -16.76 -12.66
C GLU A 116 7.56 -18.03 -12.13
N THR A 117 7.30 -18.11 -10.82
CA THR A 117 6.85 -19.34 -10.16
C THR A 117 5.34 -19.43 -10.00
N PHE A 118 4.60 -18.40 -10.39
CA PHE A 118 3.14 -18.36 -10.31
C PHE A 118 2.61 -18.81 -8.94
N ASP A 119 3.04 -18.19 -7.84
CA ASP A 119 2.63 -18.54 -6.45
C ASP A 119 3.09 -19.94 -5.97
N SER A 120 4.16 -20.49 -6.55
CA SER A 120 4.74 -21.74 -6.03
C SER A 120 5.75 -21.51 -4.90
N ASN A 121 6.15 -20.25 -4.68
CA ASN A 121 7.13 -19.89 -3.67
C ASN A 121 6.52 -19.79 -2.27
N LEU A 122 7.16 -20.46 -1.30
CA LEU A 122 6.90 -20.27 0.11
C LEU A 122 7.61 -19.00 0.59
N LEU A 123 6.84 -18.02 1.03
CA LEU A 123 7.34 -16.71 1.41
C LEU A 123 6.74 -16.28 2.75
N PRO A 124 7.39 -15.34 3.47
CA PRO A 124 6.74 -14.64 4.57
C PRO A 124 5.57 -13.82 4.03
N ARG A 125 4.42 -13.85 4.71
CA ARG A 125 3.18 -13.19 4.26
C ARG A 125 2.56 -12.39 5.40
N MET A 126 1.83 -11.36 5.02
CA MET A 126 0.85 -10.69 5.90
C MET A 126 -0.49 -10.80 5.20
N VAL A 127 -1.53 -11.22 5.91
CA VAL A 127 -2.89 -11.32 5.35
C VAL A 127 -3.88 -10.70 6.32
N ALA A 128 -4.92 -10.10 5.76
CA ALA A 128 -6.02 -9.50 6.51
C ALA A 128 -7.33 -10.04 5.98
N GLY A 129 -8.27 -10.32 6.87
CA GLY A 129 -9.58 -10.81 6.51
C GLY A 129 -10.64 -10.44 7.54
N VAL A 130 -11.87 -10.76 7.20
CA VAL A 130 -13.04 -10.59 8.06
C VAL A 130 -13.80 -11.91 8.12
N ASP A 131 -14.27 -12.24 9.31
CA ASP A 131 -15.20 -13.36 9.51
C ASP A 131 -16.65 -12.94 9.24
N LYS A 132 -17.58 -13.88 9.44
CA LYS A 132 -19.02 -13.68 9.24
C LYS A 132 -19.66 -12.70 10.24
N ASP A 133 -18.96 -12.41 11.34
CA ASP A 133 -19.40 -11.55 12.44
C ASP A 133 -18.67 -10.18 12.38
N ASP A 134 -18.04 -9.87 11.24
CA ASP A 134 -17.28 -8.66 10.93
C ASP A 134 -16.04 -8.42 11.80
N TYR A 135 -15.50 -9.45 12.46
CA TYR A 135 -14.23 -9.33 13.17
C TYR A 135 -13.06 -9.32 12.18
N VAL A 136 -12.19 -8.32 12.34
CA VAL A 136 -10.94 -8.23 11.58
C VAL A 136 -9.92 -9.22 12.13
N ILE A 137 -9.42 -10.09 11.27
CA ILE A 137 -8.38 -11.06 11.57
C ILE A 137 -7.13 -10.68 10.77
N LEU A 138 -6.00 -10.53 11.47
CA LEU A 138 -4.69 -10.27 10.88
C LEU A 138 -3.77 -11.45 11.16
N ALA A 139 -3.10 -11.98 10.14
CA ALA A 139 -2.12 -13.04 10.32
C ALA A 139 -0.77 -12.65 9.71
N ALA A 140 0.30 -12.88 10.49
CA ALA A 140 1.68 -12.81 10.05
C ALA A 140 2.22 -14.23 9.90
N VAL A 141 2.77 -14.52 8.74
CA VAL A 141 3.37 -15.82 8.42
C VAL A 141 4.87 -15.62 8.26
N ASP A 142 5.65 -16.26 9.13
CA ASP A 142 7.10 -16.30 8.99
C ASP A 142 7.51 -17.17 7.80
N GLY A 143 8.64 -16.85 7.18
CA GLY A 143 9.17 -17.55 6.02
C GLY A 143 10.69 -17.39 5.91
N ARG A 144 11.30 -18.03 4.91
CA ARG A 144 12.76 -17.99 4.64
C ARG A 144 13.62 -18.55 5.77
N ASP A 145 13.05 -19.44 6.57
CA ASP A 145 13.72 -20.23 7.59
C ASP A 145 13.55 -21.73 7.23
N ILE A 146 14.54 -22.57 7.52
CA ILE A 146 14.44 -24.02 7.28
C ILE A 146 13.26 -24.61 8.06
N GLU A 147 13.01 -24.13 9.29
CA GLU A 147 11.91 -24.59 10.12
C GLU A 147 10.59 -23.88 9.79
N ARG A 148 10.65 -22.70 9.16
CA ARG A 148 9.50 -21.87 8.78
C ARG A 148 9.64 -21.44 7.33
N PRO A 149 9.27 -22.31 6.37
CA PRO A 149 9.52 -22.03 4.95
C PRO A 149 8.65 -20.89 4.42
N GLY A 150 7.49 -20.62 5.02
CA GLY A 150 6.52 -19.62 4.58
C GLY A 150 5.28 -20.26 3.98
N MET A 151 4.49 -19.45 3.27
CA MET A 151 3.25 -19.89 2.61
C MET A 151 3.11 -19.30 1.20
N THR A 152 2.46 -20.06 0.33
CA THR A 152 1.89 -19.54 -0.92
C THR A 152 0.64 -18.70 -0.61
N LEU A 153 0.17 -17.89 -1.56
CA LEU A 153 -1.08 -17.14 -1.46
C LEU A 153 -2.27 -18.08 -1.32
N LYS A 154 -2.27 -19.21 -2.03
CA LYS A 154 -3.30 -20.25 -1.86
C LYS A 154 -3.33 -20.79 -0.44
N MET A 155 -2.17 -21.12 0.15
CA MET A 155 -2.09 -21.56 1.55
C MET A 155 -2.56 -20.49 2.52
N CYS A 156 -2.30 -19.20 2.23
CA CYS A 156 -2.85 -18.10 3.01
C CYS A 156 -4.38 -18.03 2.94
N GLY A 157 -4.97 -18.26 1.77
CA GLY A 157 -6.43 -18.34 1.63
C GLY A 157 -7.01 -19.46 2.48
N GLU A 158 -6.40 -20.65 2.46
CA GLU A 158 -6.81 -21.78 3.31
C GLU A 158 -6.63 -21.48 4.80
N LEU A 159 -5.51 -20.85 5.19
CA LEU A 159 -5.28 -20.40 6.57
C LEU A 159 -6.39 -19.47 7.05
N MET A 160 -6.71 -18.42 6.26
CA MET A 160 -7.74 -17.45 6.64
C MET A 160 -9.12 -18.08 6.71
N LYS A 161 -9.42 -19.03 5.81
CA LYS A 161 -10.64 -19.82 5.87
C LYS A 161 -10.71 -20.68 7.14
N CYS A 162 -9.61 -21.34 7.54
CA CYS A 162 -9.53 -22.09 8.79
C CYS A 162 -9.69 -21.20 10.03
N LEU A 163 -9.23 -19.95 9.97
CA LEU A 163 -9.43 -18.93 11.01
C LEU A 163 -10.86 -18.36 11.02
N GLY A 164 -11.75 -18.80 10.13
CA GLY A 164 -13.16 -18.40 10.09
C GLY A 164 -13.47 -17.20 9.18
N CYS A 165 -12.48 -16.69 8.45
CA CYS A 165 -12.73 -15.60 7.51
C CYS A 165 -13.67 -16.03 6.38
N VAL A 166 -14.49 -15.09 5.91
CA VAL A 166 -15.31 -15.21 4.70
C VAL A 166 -14.73 -14.41 3.53
N TYR A 167 -14.00 -13.34 3.83
CA TYR A 167 -13.21 -12.56 2.89
C TYR A 167 -11.80 -12.35 3.44
N ALA A 168 -10.78 -12.49 2.61
CA ALA A 168 -9.41 -12.15 2.97
C ALA A 168 -8.58 -11.76 1.75
N LEU A 169 -7.62 -10.88 1.98
CA LEU A 169 -6.65 -10.41 0.99
C LEU A 169 -5.24 -10.42 1.57
N ASN A 170 -4.27 -10.57 0.70
CA ASN A 170 -2.87 -10.49 1.06
C ASN A 170 -2.43 -9.02 1.22
N LEU A 171 -1.50 -8.75 2.13
CA LEU A 171 -0.84 -7.46 2.32
C LEU A 171 0.63 -7.56 1.91
N ASP A 172 1.37 -6.45 1.97
CA ASP A 172 2.81 -6.47 1.72
C ASP A 172 3.51 -7.43 2.70
N GLY A 173 4.28 -8.36 2.15
CA GLY A 173 4.90 -9.47 2.87
C GLY A 173 6.42 -9.44 2.79
N GLY A 174 7.04 -10.63 2.81
CA GLY A 174 8.49 -10.74 2.72
C GLY A 174 9.22 -9.98 3.83
N SER A 175 10.15 -9.11 3.46
CA SER A 175 10.92 -8.31 4.41
C SER A 175 10.14 -7.12 5.00
N SER A 176 8.95 -6.82 4.45
CA SER A 176 8.03 -5.80 4.97
C SER A 176 7.08 -6.32 6.04
N LYS A 177 7.00 -7.65 6.22
CA LYS A 177 6.18 -8.29 7.26
C LYS A 177 6.61 -7.80 8.65
N ARG A 178 5.66 -7.30 9.44
CA ARG A 178 5.84 -6.98 10.86
C ARG A 178 4.53 -7.07 11.61
N MET A 179 4.54 -7.70 12.80
CA MET A 179 3.41 -7.64 13.73
C MET A 179 3.89 -7.26 15.13
N ILE A 180 3.27 -6.23 15.71
CA ILE A 180 3.55 -5.77 17.08
C ILE A 180 2.24 -5.79 17.87
N VAL A 181 2.23 -6.47 19.01
CA VAL A 181 1.07 -6.56 19.90
C VAL A 181 1.53 -6.20 21.31
N GLY A 182 0.86 -5.23 21.94
CA GLY A 182 1.23 -4.77 23.28
C GLY A 182 2.66 -4.21 23.39
N GLY A 183 3.22 -3.70 22.30
CA GLY A 183 4.61 -3.23 22.24
C GLY A 183 5.66 -4.32 22.04
N GLN A 184 5.24 -5.58 21.88
CA GLN A 184 6.15 -6.71 21.64
C GLN A 184 6.10 -7.14 20.17
N VAL A 185 7.26 -7.43 19.59
CA VAL A 185 7.38 -8.00 18.25
C VAL A 185 6.97 -9.47 18.32
N MET A 186 6.02 -9.87 17.49
CA MET A 186 5.44 -11.22 17.51
C MET A 186 6.00 -12.14 16.43
N ASP A 187 6.64 -11.59 15.41
CA ASP A 187 7.06 -12.30 14.21
C ASP A 187 8.59 -12.34 14.06
N ASN A 188 9.09 -13.25 13.21
CA ASN A 188 10.53 -13.39 13.01
C ASN A 188 11.11 -12.19 12.26
N THR A 189 12.14 -11.59 12.84
CA THR A 189 12.85 -10.40 12.33
C THR A 189 13.99 -10.71 11.37
N SER A 190 14.32 -12.00 11.18
CA SER A 190 15.43 -12.45 10.32
C SER A 190 15.26 -12.07 8.85
N THR A 191 14.02 -11.79 8.42
CA THR A 191 13.70 -11.47 7.03
C THR A 191 13.78 -9.98 6.70
N GLU A 192 14.07 -9.13 7.69
CA GLU A 192 14.14 -7.68 7.51
C GLU A 192 15.31 -7.24 6.62
N VAL A 193 15.07 -6.26 5.76
CA VAL A 193 16.18 -5.61 5.05
C VAL A 193 16.85 -4.64 6.01
N ARG A 194 18.04 -5.01 6.46
CA ARG A 194 18.93 -4.15 7.24
C ARG A 194 19.80 -3.35 6.27
N GLY A 195 19.72 -2.02 6.36
CA GLY A 195 20.59 -1.11 5.64
C GLY A 195 21.93 -0.97 6.34
N GLY A 196 23.01 -0.78 5.58
CA GLY A 196 24.33 -0.44 6.13
C GLY A 196 24.30 0.95 6.76
N GLY A 197 24.03 1.02 8.06
CA GLY A 197 24.04 2.25 8.85
C GLY A 197 23.38 2.05 10.21
N GLU A 198 23.87 2.77 11.21
CA GLU A 198 23.29 2.77 12.56
C GLU A 198 21.96 3.54 12.59
N SER A 199 20.98 2.99 13.30
CA SER A 199 19.73 3.67 13.65
C SER A 199 19.99 4.69 14.76
N LYS A 200 19.03 5.60 14.99
CA LYS A 200 19.14 6.65 16.02
C LYS A 200 19.32 6.09 17.44
N ASP A 201 18.96 4.82 17.65
CA ASP A 201 19.04 4.13 18.94
C ASP A 201 20.20 3.11 19.01
N GLY A 202 21.17 3.19 18.10
CA GLY A 202 22.37 2.35 18.10
C GLY A 202 22.20 0.91 17.58
N GLY A 203 20.99 0.51 17.16
CA GLY A 203 20.76 -0.76 16.45
C GLY A 203 20.97 -0.65 14.93
N GLU A 204 21.06 -1.76 14.22
CA GLU A 204 21.11 -1.76 12.74
C GLU A 204 19.83 -1.16 12.13
N ARG A 205 19.98 -0.31 11.11
CA ARG A 205 18.85 0.37 10.48
C ARG A 205 18.01 -0.58 9.64
N VAL A 206 16.78 -0.86 10.07
CA VAL A 206 15.80 -1.61 9.28
C VAL A 206 15.11 -0.68 8.28
N ARG A 207 14.85 -1.17 7.05
CA ARG A 207 14.08 -0.41 6.05
C ARG A 207 12.67 -0.11 6.59
N GLY A 208 12.33 1.18 6.67
CA GLY A 208 11.02 1.63 7.12
C GLY A 208 9.89 1.26 6.14
N LEU A 209 8.77 0.83 6.70
CA LEU A 209 7.50 0.66 6.00
C LEU A 209 6.88 2.02 5.69
N LYS A 210 6.07 2.09 4.63
CA LYS A 210 5.40 3.33 4.19
C LYS A 210 4.06 3.54 4.87
N THR A 211 3.32 2.46 5.12
CA THR A 211 1.99 2.45 5.72
C THR A 211 1.85 1.24 6.64
N ALA A 212 0.94 1.31 7.62
CA ALA A 212 0.64 0.23 8.55
C ALA A 212 -0.82 0.31 9.01
N ILE A 213 -1.39 -0.84 9.37
CA ILE A 213 -2.70 -0.91 10.05
C ILE A 213 -2.43 -0.80 11.55
N VAL A 214 -3.05 0.17 12.21
CA VAL A 214 -2.92 0.38 13.66
C VAL A 214 -4.27 0.20 14.33
N ILE A 215 -4.38 -0.85 15.15
CA ILE A 215 -5.57 -1.09 15.97
C ILE A 215 -5.39 -0.36 17.30
N ARG A 216 -6.31 0.55 17.61
CA ARG A 216 -6.35 1.27 18.89
C ARG A 216 -7.61 0.89 19.65
N ARG A 217 -7.49 0.76 20.97
CA ARG A 217 -8.67 0.66 21.83
C ARG A 217 -9.41 2.01 21.78
N ARG A 218 -10.73 1.96 21.62
CA ARG A 218 -11.58 3.15 21.72
C ARG A 218 -11.54 3.67 23.15
N GLU A 219 -11.33 4.96 23.34
CA GLU A 219 -11.23 5.61 24.67
C GLU A 219 -12.59 5.78 25.37
N GLU A 220 -13.57 4.91 25.14
CA GLU A 220 -14.92 5.05 25.70
C GLU A 220 -15.19 4.21 26.98
N ASP A 221 -14.14 3.65 27.61
CA ASP A 221 -14.25 2.91 28.90
C ASP A 221 -13.39 3.53 30.04
N ARG A 222 -13.52 4.84 30.31
CA ARG A 222 -13.07 5.43 31.59
C ARG A 222 -14.11 6.37 32.17
#